data_AF-A0A7V3QKT8-F1
#
_entry.id   AF-A0A7V3QKT8-F1
#
_cell.length_a   1.000
_cell.length_b   1.000
_cell.length_c   1.000
_cell.angle_alpha   90.00
_cell.angle_beta   90.00
_cell.angle_gamma   90.00
#
_symmetry.space_group_name_H-M   'P 1'
#
loop_
_entity.id
_entity.type
_entity.pdbx_description
1 polymer ?
#
loop_
_entity_poly.entity_id
_entity_poly.type
_entity_poly.pdbx_seq_one_letter_code
_entity_poly.pdbx_strand_id
1 'polypeptide(L)'
;MKKLSNFYQVSQISEELKNRLRKLRLIKLSDGRFDVMGDVDFIGLGLNSLLEIPIQIRRVTGDFYCYYNQLTSLEGAPERVDGDFDCCYNQLTSLEDALKFVGGGFYCRNNQLTSLEGAPERVDGDFYCGLNKLTSLEGAPKFVGGDFECNYNKLTTLKGAPKFVGGSFSCSYNQLTSLNGAPERIDGAFWCSYNQLTTLEGAPKYIGGNFECSDNPKHFTEEEVRKLIDVKGKVFV
;
A
#
# COMPACT_ATOMS: atom_id res chain seq x y z
N MET A 1 21.31 18.43 4.76
CA MET A 1 22.05 17.68 5.80
C MET A 1 21.11 16.61 6.32
N LYS A 2 21.27 15.35 5.88
CA LYS A 2 20.53 14.23 6.46
C LYS A 2 20.96 14.11 7.93
N LYS A 3 20.01 14.09 8.87
CA LYS A 3 20.29 13.73 10.26
C LYS A 3 21.01 12.38 10.23
N LEU A 4 22.15 12.29 10.89
CA LEU A 4 22.75 11.01 11.26
C LEU A 4 21.70 10.29 12.10
N SER A 5 21.04 9.30 11.52
CA SER A 5 20.20 8.38 12.26
C SER A 5 21.06 7.63 13.24
N ASN A 6 20.53 7.46 14.45
CA ASN A 6 21.13 6.66 15.50
C ASN A 6 20.98 5.18 15.14
N PHE A 7 21.61 4.74 14.05
CA PHE A 7 21.72 3.31 13.80
C PHE A 7 22.60 2.73 14.88
N TYR A 8 21.97 1.92 15.73
CA TYR A 8 22.71 1.03 16.59
C TYR A 8 23.59 0.15 15.70
N GLN A 9 24.91 0.28 15.82
CA GLN A 9 25.78 -0.83 15.43
C GLN A 9 25.22 -2.09 16.11
N VAL A 10 25.38 -3.28 15.52
CA VAL A 10 24.96 -4.53 16.18
C VAL A 10 25.54 -4.65 17.61
N SER A 11 26.61 -3.92 17.94
CA SER A 11 27.16 -3.77 19.30
C SER A 11 26.27 -3.01 20.31
N GLN A 12 25.30 -2.22 19.86
CA GLN A 12 24.45 -1.35 20.70
C GLN A 12 22.99 -1.84 20.85
N ILE A 13 22.57 -2.88 20.12
CA ILE A 13 21.28 -3.54 20.35
C ILE A 13 21.35 -4.51 21.55
N SER A 14 20.26 -4.65 22.30
CA SER A 14 20.21 -5.52 23.48
C SER A 14 20.52 -6.99 23.12
N GLU A 15 21.10 -7.77 24.05
CA GLU A 15 21.33 -9.20 23.83
C GLU A 15 20.03 -9.97 23.56
N GLU A 16 18.92 -9.52 24.15
CA GLU A 16 17.60 -10.06 23.85
C GLU A 16 17.22 -9.88 22.37
N LEU A 17 17.41 -8.67 21.83
CA LEU A 17 17.14 -8.39 20.43
C LEU A 17 18.07 -9.19 19.51
N LYS A 18 19.36 -9.31 19.85
CA LYS A 18 20.30 -10.19 19.12
C LYS A 18 19.81 -11.64 19.10
N ASN A 19 19.36 -12.16 20.24
CA ASN A 19 18.85 -13.53 20.34
C ASN A 19 17.61 -13.76 19.48
N ARG A 20 16.72 -12.77 19.40
CA ARG A 20 15.55 -12.82 18.50
C ARG A 20 15.98 -12.81 17.03
N LEU A 21 16.87 -11.90 16.66
CA LEU A 21 17.37 -11.77 15.27
C LEU A 21 18.18 -12.99 14.79
N ARG A 22 18.81 -13.76 15.69
CA ARG A 22 19.50 -15.03 15.35
C ARG A 22 18.59 -16.08 14.70
N LYS A 23 17.27 -15.95 14.83
CA LYS A 23 16.30 -16.81 14.14
C LYS A 23 16.23 -16.53 12.63
N LEU A 24 16.65 -15.35 12.20
CA LEU A 24 16.74 -14.98 10.79
C LEU A 24 18.04 -15.52 10.17
N ARG A 25 17.99 -15.87 8.88
CA ARG A 25 19.16 -16.26 8.10
C ARG A 25 19.85 -15.01 7.53
N LEU A 26 20.62 -14.34 8.39
CA LEU A 26 21.30 -13.09 8.06
C LEU A 26 22.65 -13.32 7.36
N ILE A 27 22.91 -12.57 6.30
CA ILE A 27 24.22 -12.45 5.65
C ILE A 27 24.69 -11.00 5.81
N LYS A 28 25.74 -10.80 6.61
CA LYS A 28 26.31 -9.47 6.83
C LYS A 28 27.18 -9.06 5.64
N LEU A 29 26.93 -7.86 5.10
CA LEU A 29 27.68 -7.27 4.01
C LEU A 29 28.85 -6.43 4.53
N SER A 30 29.81 -6.15 3.66
CA SER A 30 31.00 -5.33 3.99
C SER A 30 30.66 -3.89 4.36
N ASP A 31 29.52 -3.37 3.89
CA ASP A 31 29.02 -2.03 4.20
C ASP A 31 28.20 -1.97 5.51
N GLY A 32 28.08 -3.10 6.22
CA GLY A 32 27.38 -3.19 7.51
C GLY A 32 25.88 -3.52 7.41
N ARG A 33 25.29 -3.55 6.21
CA ARG A 33 23.90 -3.98 5.98
C ARG A 33 23.77 -5.50 5.97
N PHE A 34 22.53 -5.98 5.94
CA PHE A 34 22.21 -7.41 5.92
C PHE A 34 21.36 -7.79 4.72
N ASP A 35 21.67 -8.95 4.13
CA ASP A 35 20.68 -9.69 3.34
C ASP A 35 20.02 -10.74 4.22
N VAL A 36 18.71 -10.96 4.06
CA VAL A 36 17.95 -12.01 4.75
C VAL A 36 17.49 -13.06 3.77
N MET A 37 17.87 -14.32 4.02
CA MET A 37 17.43 -15.47 3.21
C MET A 37 16.14 -16.06 3.80
N GLY A 38 15.01 -15.76 3.17
CA GLY A 38 13.67 -16.10 3.64
C GLY A 38 12.95 -14.89 4.24
N ASP A 39 11.95 -15.17 5.07
CA ASP A 39 11.04 -14.13 5.58
C ASP A 39 11.62 -13.40 6.79
N VAL A 40 11.21 -12.15 6.95
CA VAL A 40 11.38 -11.34 8.16
C VAL A 40 10.00 -11.09 8.74
N ASP A 41 9.68 -11.74 9.85
CA ASP A 41 8.45 -11.47 10.61
C ASP A 41 8.79 -10.94 12.00
N PHE A 42 8.74 -9.62 12.17
CA PHE A 42 9.05 -9.01 13.46
C PHE A 42 8.10 -9.45 14.57
N ILE A 43 6.80 -9.65 14.29
CA ILE A 43 5.85 -10.14 15.29
C ILE A 43 6.17 -11.60 15.66
N GLY A 44 6.51 -12.44 14.69
CA GLY A 44 6.98 -13.82 14.91
C GLY A 44 8.28 -13.89 15.73
N LEU A 45 9.10 -12.84 15.69
CA LEU A 45 10.26 -12.64 16.58
C LEU A 45 9.89 -12.04 17.95
N GLY A 46 8.60 -11.80 18.19
CA GLY A 46 8.03 -11.17 19.38
C GLY A 46 8.23 -9.66 19.46
N LEU A 47 8.64 -9.01 18.37
CA LEU A 47 8.91 -7.57 18.28
C LEU A 47 7.64 -6.85 17.81
N ASN A 48 6.85 -6.36 18.77
CA ASN A 48 5.52 -5.78 18.55
C ASN A 48 5.37 -4.37 19.16
N SER A 49 6.49 -3.68 19.38
CA SER A 49 6.55 -2.31 19.91
C SER A 49 7.78 -1.56 19.38
N LEU A 50 8.21 -1.89 18.17
CA LEU A 50 9.32 -1.24 17.50
C LEU A 50 8.98 0.21 17.19
N LEU A 51 9.88 1.12 17.57
CA LEU A 51 9.84 2.54 17.16
C LEU A 51 10.62 2.76 15.86
N GLU A 52 11.57 1.89 15.56
CA GLU A 52 12.41 1.87 14.37
C GLU A 52 12.76 0.43 13.97
N ILE A 53 13.14 0.22 12.71
CA ILE A 53 13.61 -1.08 12.25
C ILE A 53 15.01 -1.33 12.83
N PRO A 54 15.22 -2.44 13.57
CA PRO A 54 16.39 -2.57 14.45
C PRO A 54 17.73 -2.83 13.73
N ILE A 55 17.69 -3.14 12.43
CA ILE A 55 18.87 -3.45 11.61
C ILE A 55 18.70 -2.87 10.21
N GLN A 56 19.82 -2.54 9.58
CA GLN A 56 19.84 -2.08 8.19
C GLN A 56 19.79 -3.27 7.23
N ILE A 57 18.67 -3.45 6.55
CA ILE A 57 18.49 -4.55 5.60
C ILE A 57 18.62 -4.00 4.20
N ARG A 58 19.37 -4.70 3.34
CA ARG A 58 19.47 -4.38 1.92
C ARG A 58 18.45 -5.18 1.11
N ARG A 59 18.39 -6.49 1.32
CA ARG A 59 17.51 -7.40 0.58
C ARG A 59 16.88 -8.45 1.47
N VAL A 60 15.64 -8.79 1.18
CA VAL A 60 14.93 -9.96 1.72
C VAL A 60 14.44 -10.83 0.55
N THR A 61 14.71 -12.14 0.60
CA THR A 61 14.32 -13.05 -0.50
C THR A 61 12.93 -13.66 -0.33
N GLY A 62 12.34 -13.53 0.86
CA GLY A 62 10.94 -13.87 1.13
C GLY A 62 10.14 -12.61 1.43
N ASP A 63 9.25 -12.70 2.41
CA ASP A 63 8.38 -11.60 2.83
C ASP A 63 9.04 -10.72 3.91
N PHE A 64 8.67 -9.45 3.95
CA PHE A 64 9.09 -8.51 4.98
C PHE A 64 7.88 -7.92 5.71
N TYR A 65 7.74 -8.32 6.96
CA TYR A 65 6.60 -8.01 7.81
C TYR A 65 7.04 -7.21 9.04
N CYS A 66 6.71 -5.91 9.01
CA CYS A 66 6.91 -4.97 10.10
C CYS A 66 5.59 -4.36 10.63
N TYR A 67 4.48 -5.03 10.34
CA TYR A 67 3.13 -4.62 10.75
C TYR A 67 2.92 -4.68 12.28
N TYR A 68 1.86 -4.02 12.78
CA TYR A 68 1.53 -3.87 14.22
C TYR A 68 2.70 -3.42 15.09
N ASN A 69 3.32 -2.30 14.74
CA ASN A 69 4.39 -1.67 15.51
C ASN A 69 4.08 -0.17 15.72
N GLN A 70 5.09 0.59 16.15
CA GLN A 70 4.98 2.02 16.40
C GLN A 70 5.93 2.80 15.49
N LEU A 71 6.22 2.26 14.30
CA LEU A 71 7.14 2.86 13.35
C LEU A 71 6.60 4.20 12.86
N THR A 72 7.47 5.20 12.84
CA THR A 72 7.17 6.55 12.30
C THR A 72 7.85 6.81 10.97
N SER A 73 8.87 6.01 10.62
CA SER A 73 9.53 5.96 9.32
C SER A 73 9.81 4.50 8.93
N LEU A 74 10.14 4.29 7.66
CA LEU A 74 10.66 3.01 7.14
C LEU A 74 12.18 3.00 7.08
N GLU A 75 12.85 3.87 7.84
CA GLU A 75 14.30 3.91 7.87
C GLU A 75 14.86 2.55 8.34
N GLY A 76 15.74 1.97 7.52
CA GLY A 76 16.28 0.61 7.73
C GLY A 76 15.49 -0.53 7.09
N ALA A 77 14.34 -0.23 6.46
CA ALA A 77 13.64 -1.18 5.62
C ALA A 77 14.52 -1.66 4.46
N PRO A 78 14.28 -2.88 3.94
CA PRO A 78 14.98 -3.39 2.76
C PRO A 78 14.82 -2.47 1.54
N GLU A 79 15.85 -2.38 0.72
CA GLU A 79 15.76 -1.72 -0.60
C GLU A 79 15.02 -2.61 -1.63
N ARG A 80 15.00 -3.93 -1.37
CA ARG A 80 14.39 -4.96 -2.22
C ARG A 80 13.79 -6.09 -1.39
N VAL A 81 12.54 -6.45 -1.70
CA VAL A 81 11.86 -7.63 -1.17
C VAL A 81 11.33 -8.44 -2.34
N ASP A 82 11.66 -9.73 -2.38
CA ASP A 82 11.21 -10.60 -3.49
C ASP A 82 9.78 -11.15 -3.26
N GLY A 83 9.29 -11.17 -2.01
CA GLY A 83 7.90 -11.45 -1.65
C GLY A 83 7.09 -10.19 -1.32
N ASP A 84 6.24 -10.30 -0.30
CA ASP A 84 5.34 -9.25 0.17
C ASP A 84 6.04 -8.28 1.14
N PHE A 85 5.64 -7.00 1.11
CA PHE A 85 6.06 -5.98 2.07
C PHE A 85 4.85 -5.48 2.86
N ASP A 86 4.77 -5.82 4.14
CA ASP A 86 3.68 -5.39 5.03
C ASP A 86 4.18 -4.45 6.14
N CYS A 87 3.79 -3.19 6.05
CA CYS A 87 3.99 -2.17 7.08
C CYS A 87 2.67 -1.62 7.65
N CYS A 88 1.59 -2.39 7.59
CA CYS A 88 0.28 -2.01 8.11
C CYS A 88 0.31 -1.75 9.62
N TYR A 89 -0.66 -0.98 10.11
CA TYR A 89 -0.85 -0.73 11.55
C TYR A 89 0.42 -0.17 12.23
N ASN A 90 0.90 0.96 11.71
CA ASN A 90 2.02 1.73 12.25
C ASN A 90 1.62 3.21 12.38
N GLN A 91 2.59 4.10 12.57
CA GLN A 91 2.37 5.55 12.69
C GLN A 91 3.09 6.31 11.56
N LEU A 92 3.27 5.67 10.40
CA LEU A 92 3.99 6.24 9.26
C LEU A 92 3.27 7.48 8.73
N THR A 93 4.02 8.54 8.48
CA THR A 93 3.53 9.78 7.85
C THR A 93 3.98 9.92 6.39
N SER A 94 5.02 9.17 5.98
CA SER A 94 5.52 9.11 4.61
C SER A 94 6.06 7.70 4.28
N LEU A 95 6.36 7.47 3.00
CA LEU A 95 7.03 6.27 2.49
C LEU A 95 8.43 6.58 1.92
N GLU A 96 9.07 7.68 2.33
CA GLU A 96 10.33 8.20 1.76
C GLU A 96 11.51 7.20 1.82
N ASP A 97 11.45 6.23 2.73
CA ASP A 97 12.44 5.16 2.90
C ASP A 97 11.89 3.76 2.56
N ALA A 98 10.76 3.68 1.85
CA ALA A 98 10.24 2.41 1.38
C ALA A 98 11.16 1.80 0.30
N LEU A 99 10.95 0.50 0.06
CA LEU A 99 11.70 -0.26 -0.93
C LEU A 99 11.41 0.19 -2.36
N LYS A 100 12.41 0.05 -3.23
CA LYS A 100 12.28 0.37 -4.67
C LYS A 100 11.66 -0.76 -5.49
N PHE A 101 11.75 -1.99 -4.98
CA PHE A 101 11.23 -3.18 -5.65
C PHE A 101 10.57 -4.10 -4.63
N VAL A 102 9.32 -4.46 -4.91
CA VAL A 102 8.56 -5.51 -4.23
C VAL A 102 8.13 -6.53 -5.29
N GLY A 103 8.38 -7.81 -5.04
CA GLY A 103 8.00 -8.87 -5.98
C GLY A 103 6.55 -9.32 -5.82
N GLY A 104 5.99 -9.20 -4.61
CA GLY A 104 4.60 -9.47 -4.29
C GLY A 104 3.77 -8.21 -4.10
N GLY A 105 2.96 -8.19 -3.04
CA GLY A 105 2.11 -7.08 -2.62
C GLY A 105 2.82 -6.07 -1.71
N PHE A 106 2.29 -4.85 -1.68
CA PHE A 106 2.73 -3.77 -0.80
C PHE A 106 1.56 -3.27 0.04
N TYR A 107 1.66 -3.43 1.36
CA TYR A 107 0.57 -3.15 2.28
C TYR A 107 0.99 -2.09 3.29
N CYS A 108 0.31 -0.94 3.28
CA CYS A 108 0.55 0.19 4.18
C CYS A 108 -0.74 0.72 4.83
N ARG A 109 -1.76 -0.14 4.94
CA ARG A 109 -3.06 0.17 5.55
C ARG A 109 -2.92 0.60 7.02
N ASN A 110 -3.80 1.48 7.48
CA ASN A 110 -3.86 1.90 8.88
C ASN A 110 -2.55 2.56 9.36
N ASN A 111 -2.23 3.67 8.72
CA ASN A 111 -1.11 4.56 9.03
C ASN A 111 -1.62 6.01 9.07
N GLN A 112 -0.72 6.98 9.00
CA GLN A 112 -1.04 8.41 8.99
C GLN A 112 -0.59 9.09 7.69
N LEU A 113 -0.47 8.33 6.60
CA LEU A 113 0.03 8.80 5.32
C LEU A 113 -0.87 9.89 4.74
N THR A 114 -0.26 10.96 4.23
CA THR A 114 -0.95 12.06 3.53
C THR A 114 -0.67 12.07 2.02
N SER A 115 0.39 11.40 1.58
CA SER A 115 0.72 11.10 0.19
C SER A 115 1.24 9.67 0.06
N LEU A 116 1.34 9.18 -1.18
CA LEU A 116 1.99 7.90 -1.50
C LEU A 116 3.40 8.11 -2.07
N GLU A 117 3.97 9.31 -1.93
CA GLU A 117 5.34 9.58 -2.37
C GLU A 117 6.33 8.65 -1.64
N GLY A 118 7.19 7.99 -2.41
CA GLY A 118 8.11 6.96 -1.93
C GLY A 118 7.59 5.52 -2.08
N ALA A 119 6.31 5.31 -2.41
CA ALA A 119 5.81 3.98 -2.75
C ALA A 119 6.54 3.38 -3.98
N PRO A 120 6.61 2.04 -4.10
CA PRO A 120 7.20 1.40 -5.28
C PRO A 120 6.44 1.78 -6.57
N GLU A 121 7.17 2.07 -7.65
CA GLU A 121 6.54 2.49 -8.92
C GLU A 121 5.70 1.39 -9.59
N ARG A 122 6.00 0.13 -9.28
CA ARG A 122 5.35 -1.07 -9.82
C ARG A 122 5.18 -2.08 -8.70
N VAL A 123 3.98 -2.66 -8.62
CA VAL A 123 3.63 -3.75 -7.70
C VAL A 123 2.96 -4.83 -8.52
N ASP A 124 3.53 -6.05 -8.53
CA ASP A 124 2.98 -7.15 -9.31
C ASP A 124 1.82 -7.86 -8.59
N GLY A 125 1.79 -7.80 -7.25
CA GLY A 125 0.66 -8.22 -6.43
C GLY A 125 -0.31 -7.08 -6.10
N ASP A 126 -0.80 -7.11 -4.87
CA ASP A 126 -1.79 -6.17 -4.33
C ASP A 126 -1.14 -4.89 -3.77
N PHE A 127 -1.86 -3.77 -3.84
CA PHE A 127 -1.45 -2.50 -3.21
C PHE A 127 -2.55 -1.96 -2.29
N TYR A 128 -2.35 -2.07 -0.98
CA TYR A 128 -3.35 -1.67 0.02
C TYR A 128 -2.87 -0.46 0.82
N CYS A 129 -3.51 0.69 0.61
CA CYS A 129 -3.24 1.96 1.28
C CYS A 129 -4.47 2.55 2.00
N GLY A 130 -5.51 1.75 2.22
CA GLY A 130 -6.71 2.17 2.94
C GLY A 130 -6.45 2.59 4.39
N LEU A 131 -7.44 3.22 5.04
CA LEU A 131 -7.32 3.73 6.42
C LEU A 131 -6.10 4.64 6.62
N ASN A 132 -5.97 5.68 5.79
CA ASN A 132 -4.93 6.69 5.91
C ASN A 132 -5.56 8.09 5.88
N LYS A 133 -4.76 9.13 5.62
CA LYS A 133 -5.21 10.53 5.53
C LYS A 133 -4.97 11.08 4.12
N LEU A 134 -4.93 10.22 3.10
CA LEU A 134 -4.65 10.59 1.70
C LEU A 134 -5.75 11.51 1.17
N THR A 135 -5.36 12.54 0.43
CA THR A 135 -6.28 13.48 -0.27
C THR A 135 -6.28 13.30 -1.79
N SER A 136 -5.24 12.67 -2.33
CA SER A 136 -5.13 12.19 -3.71
C SER A 136 -4.32 10.88 -3.73
N LEU A 137 -4.18 10.28 -4.90
CA LEU A 137 -3.34 9.09 -5.11
C LEU A 137 -2.00 9.45 -5.80
N GLU A 138 -1.59 10.72 -5.77
CA GLU A 138 -0.26 11.11 -6.27
C GLU A 138 0.85 10.35 -5.51
N GLY A 139 1.78 9.78 -6.27
CA GLY A 139 2.83 8.89 -5.75
C GLY A 139 2.46 7.41 -5.72
N ALA A 140 1.21 7.03 -6.03
CA ALA A 140 0.83 5.61 -6.12
C ALA A 140 1.63 4.87 -7.23
N PRO A 141 1.71 3.53 -7.16
CA PRO A 141 2.29 2.73 -8.23
C PRO A 141 1.58 2.99 -9.56
N LYS A 142 2.34 3.04 -10.65
CA LYS A 142 1.82 3.21 -12.01
C LYS A 142 1.15 1.95 -12.55
N PHE A 143 1.52 0.79 -11.98
CA PHE A 143 0.99 -0.52 -12.32
C PHE A 143 0.79 -1.34 -11.05
N VAL A 144 -0.39 -1.94 -10.93
CA VAL A 144 -0.75 -2.91 -9.89
C VAL A 144 -1.35 -4.14 -10.55
N GLY A 145 -0.71 -5.29 -10.38
CA GLY A 145 -1.13 -6.55 -11.00
C GLY A 145 -2.31 -7.21 -10.30
N GLY A 146 -2.44 -7.02 -8.99
CA GLY A 146 -3.56 -7.48 -8.17
C GLY A 146 -4.55 -6.37 -7.84
N ASP A 147 -5.06 -6.40 -6.61
CA ASP A 147 -6.06 -5.48 -6.10
C ASP A 147 -5.42 -4.14 -5.65
N PHE A 148 -6.15 -3.03 -5.85
CA PHE A 148 -5.77 -1.70 -5.36
C PHE A 148 -6.82 -1.19 -4.38
N GLU A 149 -6.48 -1.07 -3.10
CA GLU A 149 -7.40 -0.62 -2.06
C GLU A 149 -6.96 0.71 -1.43
N CYS A 150 -7.75 1.76 -1.64
CA CYS A 150 -7.56 3.09 -1.05
C CYS A 150 -8.78 3.58 -0.26
N ASN A 151 -9.63 2.65 0.17
CA ASN A 151 -10.82 2.90 0.96
C ASN A 151 -10.52 3.56 2.33
N TYR A 152 -11.49 4.28 2.89
CA TYR A 152 -11.35 5.00 4.16
C TYR A 152 -10.15 5.98 4.17
N ASN A 153 -10.17 6.90 3.23
CA ASN A 153 -9.23 8.02 3.15
C ASN A 153 -10.01 9.34 3.11
N LYS A 154 -9.36 10.43 2.69
CA LYS A 154 -9.97 11.75 2.47
C LYS A 154 -9.86 12.15 0.99
N LEU A 155 -9.89 11.18 0.09
CA LEU A 155 -9.71 11.41 -1.34
C LEU A 155 -10.86 12.27 -1.87
N THR A 156 -10.52 13.36 -2.55
CA THR A 156 -11.49 14.20 -3.29
C THR A 156 -11.40 13.97 -4.81
N THR A 157 -10.34 13.31 -5.25
CA THR A 157 -10.09 12.86 -6.62
C THR A 157 -9.31 11.55 -6.59
N LEU A 158 -9.40 10.77 -7.67
CA LEU A 158 -8.58 9.57 -7.89
C LEU A 158 -7.30 9.88 -8.69
N LYS A 159 -7.01 11.16 -8.97
CA LYS A 159 -5.78 11.58 -9.66
C LYS A 159 -4.55 10.93 -9.00
N GLY A 160 -3.71 10.31 -9.83
CA GLY A 160 -2.52 9.58 -9.42
C GLY A 160 -2.72 8.06 -9.33
N ALA A 161 -3.96 7.57 -9.39
CA ALA A 161 -4.24 6.12 -9.47
C ALA A 161 -3.50 5.46 -10.66
N PRO A 162 -3.18 4.16 -10.57
CA PRO A 162 -2.71 3.39 -11.71
C PRO A 162 -3.73 3.43 -12.85
N LYS A 163 -3.24 3.48 -14.09
CA LYS A 163 -4.13 3.47 -15.27
C LYS A 163 -4.79 2.12 -15.51
N PHE A 164 -4.14 1.05 -15.04
CA PHE A 164 -4.60 -0.33 -15.16
C PHE A 164 -4.43 -1.04 -13.82
N VAL A 165 -5.44 -1.81 -13.45
CA VAL A 165 -5.46 -2.67 -12.25
C VAL A 165 -5.90 -4.06 -12.68
N GLY A 166 -5.05 -5.06 -12.44
CA GLY A 166 -5.32 -6.44 -12.86
C GLY A 166 -6.34 -7.16 -11.97
N GLY A 167 -6.49 -6.70 -10.73
CA GLY A 167 -7.55 -7.12 -9.81
C GLY A 167 -8.68 -6.10 -9.70
N SER A 168 -9.20 -5.96 -8.49
CA SER A 168 -10.26 -5.03 -8.11
C SER A 168 -9.70 -3.69 -7.65
N PHE A 169 -10.48 -2.62 -7.80
CA PHE A 169 -10.13 -1.29 -7.28
C PHE A 169 -11.20 -0.81 -6.31
N SER A 170 -10.78 -0.51 -5.09
CA SER A 170 -11.66 -0.06 -4.00
C SER A 170 -11.31 1.36 -3.57
N CYS A 171 -12.21 2.31 -3.80
CA CYS A 171 -12.13 3.69 -3.29
C CYS A 171 -13.33 4.07 -2.42
N SER A 172 -14.02 3.09 -1.85
CA SER A 172 -15.16 3.32 -0.96
C SER A 172 -14.80 4.14 0.28
N TYR A 173 -15.77 4.81 0.89
CA TYR A 173 -15.56 5.64 2.09
C TYR A 173 -14.51 6.74 1.87
N ASN A 174 -14.78 7.63 0.92
CA ASN A 174 -13.97 8.80 0.60
C ASN A 174 -14.87 10.03 0.43
N GLN A 175 -14.34 11.11 -0.17
CA GLN A 175 -15.05 12.37 -0.39
C GLN A 175 -15.13 12.71 -1.89
N LEU A 176 -15.20 11.69 -2.74
CA LEU A 176 -15.21 11.84 -4.19
C LEU A 176 -16.55 12.42 -4.65
N THR A 177 -16.53 13.45 -5.50
CA THR A 177 -17.73 14.04 -6.13
C THR A 177 -17.94 13.60 -7.58
N SER A 178 -16.86 13.09 -8.20
CA SER A 178 -16.78 12.42 -9.50
C SER A 178 -15.72 11.32 -9.41
N LEU A 179 -15.57 10.51 -10.46
CA LEU A 179 -14.56 9.46 -10.56
C LEU A 179 -13.32 9.93 -11.32
N ASN A 180 -13.13 11.25 -11.49
CA ASN A 180 -12.00 11.83 -12.19
C ASN A 180 -10.65 11.32 -11.64
N GLY A 181 -9.89 10.69 -12.53
CA GLY A 181 -8.60 10.06 -12.25
C GLY A 181 -8.66 8.56 -11.97
N ALA A 182 -9.83 7.91 -12.01
CA ALA A 182 -9.94 6.47 -11.86
C ALA A 182 -9.12 5.70 -12.92
N PRO A 183 -8.74 4.44 -12.65
CA PRO A 183 -8.12 3.58 -13.65
C PRO A 183 -8.99 3.49 -14.92
N GLU A 184 -8.35 3.47 -16.10
CA GLU A 184 -9.08 3.34 -17.37
C GLU A 184 -9.67 1.94 -17.54
N ARG A 185 -8.97 0.92 -17.02
CA ARG A 185 -9.34 -0.49 -17.09
C ARG A 185 -9.08 -1.19 -15.76
N ILE A 186 -10.08 -1.91 -15.29
CA ILE A 186 -10.03 -2.76 -14.09
C ILE A 186 -10.51 -4.15 -14.51
N ASP A 187 -9.68 -5.17 -14.31
CA ASP A 187 -10.06 -6.54 -14.70
C ASP A 187 -10.93 -7.24 -13.64
N GLY A 188 -10.88 -6.80 -12.38
CA GLY A 188 -11.76 -7.21 -11.29
C GLY A 188 -12.95 -6.28 -11.05
N ALA A 189 -13.37 -6.16 -9.79
CA ALA A 189 -14.50 -5.32 -9.39
C ALA A 189 -14.09 -3.85 -9.15
N PHE A 190 -15.05 -2.94 -9.23
CA PHE A 190 -14.87 -1.53 -8.85
C PHE A 190 -15.86 -1.15 -7.76
N TRP A 191 -15.34 -0.75 -6.60
CA TRP A 191 -16.12 -0.34 -5.44
C TRP A 191 -15.89 1.13 -5.14
N CYS A 192 -16.94 1.95 -5.29
CA CYS A 192 -16.92 3.38 -5.01
C CYS A 192 -18.07 3.85 -4.11
N SER A 193 -18.65 2.93 -3.32
CA SER A 193 -19.71 3.26 -2.35
C SER A 193 -19.27 4.22 -1.26
N TYR A 194 -20.23 4.85 -0.59
CA TYR A 194 -19.98 5.79 0.51
C TYR A 194 -19.05 6.94 0.09
N ASN A 195 -19.44 7.64 -0.97
CA ASN A 195 -18.78 8.84 -1.48
C ASN A 195 -19.82 9.97 -1.60
N GLN A 196 -19.46 11.04 -2.31
CA GLN A 196 -20.31 12.20 -2.58
C GLN A 196 -20.60 12.34 -4.08
N LEU A 197 -20.62 11.22 -4.81
CA LEU A 197 -20.72 11.22 -6.26
C LEU A 197 -22.05 11.82 -6.73
N THR A 198 -21.94 12.82 -7.61
CA THR A 198 -23.07 13.45 -8.31
C THR A 198 -23.06 13.16 -9.81
N THR A 199 -21.97 12.58 -10.29
CA THR A 199 -21.72 12.20 -11.68
C THR A 199 -20.77 10.99 -11.73
N LEU A 200 -20.80 10.25 -12.84
CA LEU A 200 -19.82 9.20 -13.17
C LEU A 200 -18.73 9.71 -14.11
N GLU A 201 -18.56 11.03 -14.21
CA GLU A 201 -17.46 11.62 -14.96
C GLU A 201 -16.11 11.06 -14.48
N GLY A 202 -15.27 10.64 -15.43
CA GLY A 202 -13.98 10.03 -15.16
C GLY A 202 -14.01 8.56 -14.74
N ALA A 203 -15.19 7.91 -14.76
CA ALA A 203 -15.29 6.49 -14.46
C ALA A 203 -14.42 5.61 -15.36
N PRO A 204 -14.04 4.40 -14.89
CA PRO A 204 -13.37 3.42 -15.73
C PRO A 204 -14.16 3.13 -17.01
N LYS A 205 -13.47 2.80 -18.10
CA LYS A 205 -14.13 2.43 -19.37
C LYS A 205 -14.52 0.95 -19.40
N TYR A 206 -13.77 0.13 -18.68
CA TYR A 206 -13.96 -1.32 -18.63
C TYR A 206 -13.80 -1.82 -17.20
N ILE A 207 -14.75 -2.66 -16.78
CA ILE A 207 -14.75 -3.36 -15.49
C ILE A 207 -15.09 -4.83 -15.75
N GLY A 208 -14.13 -5.71 -15.49
CA GLY A 208 -14.30 -7.16 -15.72
C GLY A 208 -15.17 -7.86 -14.66
N GLY A 209 -15.31 -7.25 -13.48
CA GLY A 209 -16.15 -7.73 -12.38
C GLY A 209 -17.39 -6.89 -12.13
N ASN A 210 -17.79 -6.80 -10.87
CA ASN A 210 -18.95 -6.02 -10.45
C ASN A 210 -18.62 -4.53 -10.36
N PHE A 211 -19.64 -3.69 -10.58
CA PHE A 211 -19.59 -2.25 -10.28
C PHE A 211 -20.53 -1.96 -9.12
N GLU A 212 -20.02 -1.30 -8.09
CA GLU A 212 -20.76 -1.01 -6.86
C GLU A 212 -20.54 0.45 -6.45
N CYS A 213 -21.63 1.23 -6.48
CA CYS A 213 -21.63 2.68 -6.30
C CYS A 213 -22.79 3.14 -5.38
N SER A 214 -23.34 2.23 -4.58
CA SER A 214 -24.35 2.53 -3.55
C SER A 214 -23.88 3.60 -2.55
N ASP A 215 -24.82 4.15 -1.78
CA ASP A 215 -24.52 5.11 -0.72
C ASP A 215 -23.78 6.37 -1.22
N ASN A 216 -24.23 6.88 -2.38
CA ASN A 216 -23.86 8.18 -2.93
C ASN A 216 -25.10 9.09 -2.99
N PRO A 217 -24.93 10.43 -2.96
CA PRO A 217 -26.06 11.36 -2.96
C PRO A 217 -26.87 11.31 -4.25
N LYS A 218 -26.24 11.03 -5.40
CA LYS A 218 -26.97 10.69 -6.62
C LYS A 218 -27.28 9.19 -6.65
N HIS A 219 -28.56 8.87 -6.80
CA HIS A 219 -29.01 7.53 -7.16
C HIS A 219 -28.78 7.32 -8.66
N PHE A 220 -27.82 6.47 -9.01
CA PHE A 220 -27.57 6.10 -10.39
C PHE A 220 -28.46 4.91 -10.77
N THR A 221 -28.82 4.81 -12.04
CA THR A 221 -29.48 3.61 -12.58
C THR A 221 -28.47 2.70 -13.25
N GLU A 222 -28.76 1.39 -13.32
CA GLU A 222 -27.92 0.46 -14.07
C GLU A 222 -27.79 0.85 -15.55
N GLU A 223 -28.85 1.43 -16.15
CA GLU A 223 -28.81 1.94 -17.53
C GLU A 223 -27.81 3.09 -17.70
N GLU A 224 -27.79 4.06 -16.77
CA GLU A 224 -26.81 5.16 -16.78
C GLU A 224 -25.37 4.63 -16.69
N VAL A 225 -25.13 3.66 -15.81
CA VAL A 225 -23.80 3.03 -15.64
C VAL A 225 -23.38 2.33 -16.94
N ARG A 226 -24.23 1.45 -17.48
CA ARG A 226 -23.90 0.63 -18.66
C ARG A 226 -23.80 1.44 -19.95
N LYS A 227 -24.40 2.63 -20.00
CA LYS A 227 -24.21 3.57 -21.11
C LYS A 227 -22.80 4.16 -21.16
N LEU A 228 -22.14 4.28 -20.01
CA LEU A 228 -20.83 4.93 -19.86
C LEU A 228 -19.68 3.92 -19.70
N ILE A 229 -19.96 2.77 -19.07
CA ILE A 229 -18.96 1.82 -18.62
C ILE A 229 -19.29 0.42 -19.15
N ASP A 230 -18.29 -0.27 -19.73
CA ASP A 230 -18.41 -1.68 -20.07
C ASP A 230 -18.19 -2.56 -18.83
N VAL A 231 -19.28 -2.82 -18.09
CA VAL A 231 -19.28 -3.67 -16.89
C VAL A 231 -19.70 -5.10 -17.24
N LYS A 232 -18.83 -6.09 -17.00
CA LYS A 232 -19.14 -7.50 -17.27
C LYS A 232 -19.90 -8.20 -16.15
N GLY A 233 -19.76 -7.73 -14.92
CA GLY A 233 -20.48 -8.25 -13.77
C GLY A 233 -21.82 -7.58 -13.49
N LYS A 234 -22.26 -7.71 -12.24
CA LYS A 234 -23.46 -7.06 -11.72
C LYS A 234 -23.19 -5.59 -11.41
N VAL A 235 -24.23 -4.78 -11.55
CA VAL A 235 -24.23 -3.36 -11.21
C VAL A 235 -25.09 -3.18 -9.96
N PHE A 236 -24.52 -2.56 -8.93
CA PHE A 236 -25.16 -2.25 -7.67
C PHE A 236 -25.08 -0.72 -7.47
N VAL A 237 -26.24 -0.05 -7.47
CA VAL A 237 -26.38 1.42 -7.48
C VAL A 237 -27.61 1.87 -6.69
#